data_AF-A0A182EMG8-F1
#
_entry.id   AF-A0A182EMG8-F1
#
_cell.length_a   1.000
_cell.length_b   1.000
_cell.length_c   1.000
_cell.angle_alpha   90.00
_cell.angle_beta   90.00
_cell.angle_gamma   90.00
#
_symmetry.space_group_name_H-M   'P 1'
#
loop_
_entity.id
_entity.type
_entity.pdbx_description
1 polymer ?
#
loop_
_entity_poly.entity_id
_entity_poly.type
_entity_poly.pdbx_seq_one_letter_code
_entity_poly.pdbx_strand_id
1 'polypeptide(L)'
;MVGIGDLSRGFIQEICETNNGEEKPVVQILEARPLVSNQTEPASEAQYFRFRISDGMFSYNSCLNQADITEKIKRDSLDKGNPVLRIRYT
;
A
#
# COMPACT_ATOMS: atom_id res chain seq x y z
N MET A 1 9.57 -13.46 -7.05
CA MET A 1 9.82 -12.22 -6.29
C MET A 1 9.45 -11.08 -7.23
N VAL A 2 8.59 -10.14 -6.81
CA VAL A 2 8.21 -8.99 -7.66
C VAL A 2 9.17 -7.83 -7.42
N GLY A 3 9.52 -7.09 -8.47
CA GLY A 3 10.44 -5.96 -8.41
C GLY A 3 9.90 -4.72 -9.11
N ILE A 4 10.72 -3.65 -9.15
CA ILE A 4 10.34 -2.35 -9.74
C ILE A 4 9.99 -2.47 -11.24
N GLY A 5 10.60 -3.44 -11.93
CA GLY A 5 10.29 -3.71 -13.33
C GLY A 5 8.90 -4.31 -13.57
N ASP A 6 8.27 -4.85 -12.52
CA ASP A 6 6.97 -5.51 -12.59
C ASP A 6 5.81 -4.58 -12.23
N LEU A 7 6.06 -3.30 -11.96
CA LEU A 7 5.03 -2.35 -11.53
C LEU A 7 3.95 -2.19 -12.62
N SER A 8 2.69 -2.19 -12.18
CA SER A 8 1.49 -2.06 -13.03
C SER A 8 1.29 -0.61 -13.50
N ARG A 9 2.19 -0.11 -14.35
CA ARG A 9 2.23 1.29 -14.80
C ARG A 9 0.89 1.76 -15.36
N GLY A 10 0.39 2.88 -14.83
CA GLY A 10 -0.89 3.49 -15.24
C GLY A 10 -2.10 2.98 -14.46
N PHE A 11 -1.94 1.93 -13.64
CA PHE A 11 -2.99 1.38 -12.80
C PHE A 11 -3.69 2.45 -11.93
N ILE A 12 -2.93 3.35 -11.30
CA ILE A 12 -3.52 4.37 -10.41
C ILE A 12 -4.43 5.31 -11.19
N GLN A 13 -4.02 5.70 -12.39
CA GLN A 13 -4.85 6.52 -13.27
C GLN A 13 -6.13 5.77 -13.66
N GLU A 14 -6.00 4.51 -14.09
CA GLU A 14 -7.10 3.68 -14.55
C GLU A 14 -8.20 3.53 -13.49
N ILE A 15 -7.84 3.24 -12.23
CA ILE A 15 -8.82 3.10 -11.14
C ILE A 15 -9.51 4.42 -10.81
N CYS A 16 -8.81 5.55 -10.91
CA CYS A 16 -9.38 6.86 -10.62
C CYS A 16 -10.33 7.35 -11.72
N GLU A 17 -10.09 6.96 -12.97
CA GLU A 17 -10.88 7.41 -14.11
C GLU A 17 -12.07 6.49 -14.41
N THR A 18 -11.90 5.18 -14.25
CA THR A 18 -12.86 4.20 -14.76
C THR A 18 -13.53 3.36 -13.67
N ASN A 19 -13.03 3.40 -12.43
CA ASN A 19 -13.33 2.44 -11.36
C ASN A 19 -13.10 0.96 -11.77
N ASN A 20 -12.52 0.71 -12.94
CA ASN A 20 -11.99 -0.56 -13.36
C ASN A 20 -10.48 -0.50 -13.16
N GLY A 21 -9.89 -1.61 -12.76
CA GLY A 21 -8.45 -1.72 -12.63
C GLY A 21 -8.02 -3.16 -12.76
N GLU A 22 -6.72 -3.33 -12.98
CA GLU A 22 -6.10 -4.64 -12.95
C GLU A 22 -6.50 -5.42 -11.69
N GLU A 23 -6.79 -6.71 -11.82
CA GLU A 23 -7.26 -7.56 -10.71
C GLU A 23 -6.19 -7.74 -9.63
N LYS A 24 -4.91 -7.71 -10.01
CA LYS A 24 -3.75 -8.02 -9.15
C LYS A 24 -2.53 -7.13 -9.42
N PRO A 25 -2.66 -5.80 -9.31
CA PRO A 25 -1.61 -4.88 -9.70
C PRO A 25 -0.44 -4.95 -8.75
N VAL A 26 0.73 -4.66 -9.30
CA VAL A 26 1.99 -4.58 -8.57
C VAL A 26 2.32 -3.11 -8.35
N VAL A 27 2.43 -2.72 -7.09
CA VAL A 27 2.75 -1.34 -6.70
C VAL A 27 3.93 -1.32 -5.73
N GLN A 28 4.64 -0.20 -5.69
CA GLN A 28 5.65 0.08 -4.69
C GLN A 28 5.05 0.89 -3.55
N ILE A 29 5.33 0.51 -2.31
CA ILE A 29 5.08 1.36 -1.15
C ILE A 29 6.17 2.43 -1.09
N LEU A 30 5.79 3.69 -1.18
CA LEU A 30 6.70 4.83 -1.02
C LEU A 30 6.78 5.31 0.43
N GLU A 31 5.68 5.16 1.16
CA GLU A 31 5.55 5.56 2.56
C GLU A 31 4.42 4.78 3.21
N ALA A 32 4.60 4.39 4.47
CA ALA A 32 3.56 3.79 5.29
C ALA A 32 3.51 4.53 6.61
N ARG A 33 2.36 5.13 6.91
CA ARG A 33 2.12 5.86 8.15
C ARG A 33 1.18 5.08 9.05
N PRO A 34 1.60 4.65 10.24
CA PRO A 34 0.70 4.02 11.20
C PRO A 34 -0.38 5.02 11.62
N LEU A 35 -1.62 4.56 11.65
CA LEU A 35 -2.75 5.29 12.23
C LEU A 35 -2.98 4.74 13.64
N VAL A 36 -2.48 5.51 14.60
CA VAL A 36 -2.57 5.27 16.04
C VAL A 36 -3.46 6.33 16.68
N SER A 37 -4.02 6.02 17.84
CA SER A 37 -4.94 6.92 18.54
C SER A 37 -4.21 8.17 19.03
N ASN A 38 -2.93 8.01 19.38
CA ASN A 38 -2.07 9.09 19.82
C ASN A 38 -0.75 9.06 19.07
N GLN A 39 -0.24 10.22 18.62
CA GLN A 39 0.98 10.29 17.79
C GLN A 39 2.26 9.82 18.49
N THR A 40 2.24 9.66 19.81
CA THR A 40 3.33 9.10 20.61
C THR A 40 3.30 7.58 20.72
N GLU A 41 2.23 6.91 20.26
CA GLU A 41 2.13 5.46 20.30
C GLU A 41 3.02 4.81 19.24
N PRO A 42 3.61 3.64 19.54
CA PRO A 42 4.44 2.92 18.58
C PRO A 42 3.57 2.34 17.44
N ALA A 43 4.19 2.11 16.28
CA ALA A 43 3.51 1.51 15.12
C ALA A 43 2.92 0.11 15.39
N SER A 44 3.36 -0.58 16.46
CA SER A 44 2.75 -1.83 16.91
C SER A 44 1.28 -1.67 17.32
N GLU A 45 0.90 -0.50 17.83
CA GLU A 45 -0.47 -0.18 18.23
C GLU A 45 -1.36 0.28 17.05
N ALA A 46 -0.79 0.37 15.84
CA ALA A 46 -1.53 0.83 14.68
C ALA A 46 -2.72 -0.08 14.38
N GLN A 47 -3.92 0.51 14.28
CA GLN A 47 -5.11 -0.22 13.84
C GLN A 47 -5.15 -0.35 12.31
N TYR A 48 -4.58 0.66 11.64
CA TYR A 48 -4.45 0.76 10.20
C TYR A 48 -3.13 1.45 9.84
N PHE A 49 -2.76 1.35 8.58
CA PHE A 49 -1.67 2.06 7.96
C PHE A 49 -2.22 2.84 6.76
N ARG A 50 -1.86 4.12 6.69
CA ARG A 50 -2.05 4.91 5.48
C ARG A 50 -0.82 4.78 4.61
N PHE A 51 -1.01 4.30 3.39
CA PHE A 51 0.06 4.09 2.43
C PHE A 51 0.05 5.18 1.36
N ARG A 52 1.26 5.61 1.01
CA ARG A 52 1.55 6.22 -0.28
C ARG A 52 2.10 5.14 -1.19
N ILE A 53 1.38 4.86 -2.26
CA ILE A 53 1.74 3.82 -3.24
C ILE A 53 2.15 4.46 -4.57
N SER A 54 2.91 3.72 -5.37
CA SER A 54 3.23 4.09 -6.76
C SER A 54 3.15 2.89 -7.68
N ASP A 55 2.63 3.14 -8.88
CA ASP A 55 2.63 2.18 -9.99
C ASP A 55 3.82 2.40 -10.95
N GLY A 56 4.77 3.26 -10.59
CA GLY A 56 5.91 3.65 -11.41
C GLY A 56 5.67 4.81 -12.37
N MET A 57 4.44 5.29 -12.52
CA MET A 57 4.09 6.49 -13.29
C MET A 57 3.41 7.56 -12.42
N PHE A 58 2.49 7.12 -11.57
CA PHE A 58 1.72 7.95 -10.65
C PHE A 58 1.99 7.53 -9.21
N SER A 59 1.60 8.41 -8.27
CA SER A 59 1.60 8.12 -6.84
C SER A 59 0.25 8.47 -6.23
N TYR A 60 -0.20 7.67 -5.27
CA TYR A 60 -1.49 7.87 -4.59
C TYR A 60 -1.33 7.75 -3.07
N ASN A 61 -1.83 8.74 -2.34
CA ASN A 61 -1.54 8.93 -0.91
C ASN A 61 -2.69 8.51 0.04
N SER A 62 -3.80 8.04 -0.52
CA SER A 62 -5.03 7.78 0.21
C SER A 62 -5.39 6.29 0.26
N CYS A 63 -4.38 5.42 0.29
CA CYS A 63 -4.58 3.98 0.47
C CYS A 63 -4.64 3.63 1.96
N LEU A 64 -5.72 2.99 2.40
CA LEU A 64 -5.83 2.37 3.71
C LEU A 64 -5.89 0.86 3.53
N ASN A 65 -5.20 0.12 4.38
CA ASN A 65 -5.35 -1.33 4.39
C ASN A 65 -6.67 -1.73 5.06
N GLN A 66 -7.13 -2.95 4.74
CA GLN A 66 -8.19 -3.62 5.48
C GLN A 66 -7.66 -4.13 6.84
N ALA A 67 -8.56 -4.23 7.83
CA ALA A 67 -8.19 -4.59 9.20
C ALA A 67 -7.56 -5.98 9.33
N ASP A 68 -7.97 -6.92 8.48
CA ASP A 68 -7.51 -8.31 8.45
C ASP A 68 -6.04 -8.46 8.03
N ILE A 69 -5.50 -7.50 7.27
CA ILE A 69 -4.09 -7.51 6.85
C ILE A 69 -3.18 -6.64 7.72
N THR A 70 -3.70 -5.89 8.69
CA THR A 70 -2.91 -5.02 9.59
C THR A 70 -1.80 -5.81 10.30
N GLU A 71 -2.16 -6.95 10.91
CA GLU A 71 -1.19 -7.78 11.65
C GLU A 71 -0.12 -8.40 10.74
N LYS A 72 -0.47 -8.66 9.48
CA LYS A 72 0.49 -9.13 8.49
C LYS A 72 1.48 -8.04 8.11
N ILE A 73 1.00 -6.80 7.88
CA ILE A 73 1.86 -5.64 7.60
C ILE A 73 2.89 -5.46 8.71
N LYS A 74 2.46 -5.50 9.98
CA LYS A 74 3.36 -5.38 11.14
C LYS A 74 4.38 -6.51 11.21
N ARG A 75 3.91 -7.76 11.10
CA ARG A 75 4.75 -8.96 11.21
C ARG A 75 5.85 -8.99 10.16
N ASP A 76 5.49 -8.67 8.92
CA ASP A 76 6.39 -8.71 7.77
C ASP A 76 7.16 -7.38 7.61
N SER A 77 6.93 -6.41 8.51
CA SER A 77 7.52 -5.05 8.47
C SER A 77 7.32 -4.35 7.12
N LEU A 78 6.13 -4.53 6.50
CA LEU A 78 5.79 -3.91 5.21
C LEU A 78 5.58 -2.40 5.30
N ASP A 79 5.51 -1.87 6.52
CA ASP A 79 5.51 -0.44 6.82
C ASP A 79 6.90 0.19 6.73
N LYS A 80 7.95 -0.62 6.59
CA LYS A 80 9.34 -0.15 6.54
C LYS A 80 9.92 -0.27 5.14
N GLY A 81 10.79 0.70 4.78
CA GLY A 81 11.47 0.72 3.49
C GLY A 81 10.52 1.01 2.32
N ASN A 82 10.80 0.39 1.16
CA ASN A 82 10.03 0.57 -0.07
C ASN A 82 9.66 -0.76 -0.75
N PRO A 83 8.91 -1.66 -0.08
CA PRO A 83 8.56 -2.96 -0.61
C PRO A 83 7.70 -2.83 -1.88
N VAL A 84 7.90 -3.77 -2.81
CA VAL A 84 7.05 -3.95 -3.98
C VAL A 84 6.06 -5.06 -3.68
N LEU A 85 4.77 -4.75 -3.78
CA LEU A 85 3.68 -5.62 -3.36
C LEU A 85 2.72 -5.85 -4.53
N ARG A 86 2.25 -7.09 -4.66
CA ARG A 86 1.09 -7.39 -5.49
C ARG A 86 -0.16 -7.29 -4.64
N ILE A 87 -1.04 -6.33 -4.96
CA ILE A 87 -2.30 -6.14 -4.25
C ILE A 87 -3.33 -7.16 -4.75
N ARG A 88 -4.20 -7.61 -3.86
CA ARG A 88 -5.46 -8.30 -4.22
C ARG A 88 -6.60 -7.50 -3.62
N TYR A 89 -7.51 -7.04 -4.46
CA TYR A 89 -8.77 -6.45 -4.03
C TYR A 89 -9.78 -7.58 -3.84
N THR A 90 -10.47 -7.59 -2.71
CA THR A 90 -11.63 -8.47 -2.44
C THR A 90 -12.90 -7.65 -2.48
#